data_AF-A0A5B2Z3C2-F1
#
_entry.id   AF-A0A5B2Z3C2-F1
#
_cell.length_a   1.000
_cell.length_b   1.000
_cell.length_c   1.000
_cell.angle_alpha   90.00
_cell.angle_beta   90.00
_cell.angle_gamma   90.00
#
_symmetry.space_group_name_H-M   'P 1'
#
loop_
_entity.id
_entity.type
_entity.pdbx_description
1 polymer ?
#
loop_
_entity_poly.entity_id
_entity_poly.type
_entity_poly.pdbx_seq_one_letter_code
_entity_poly.pdbx_strand_id
1 'polypeptide(L)'
;MATRLRKSRKQRGSRFCGWGQIGQHRASGSRGGVGGAGKHKHFYIRTLKEEPDHFGHEQFHALRPSDIKTWVNVKDLNDLIRFSETTSDGKVLLDLDKLKIGKVLGTGSINSALSIKVSKISESAKNKILAAGGEVLLSNELNTE
;
A
#
# COMPACT_ATOMS: atom_id res chain seq x y z
N MET A 1 -14.40 -20.11 21.34
CA MET A 1 -14.65 -18.75 21.89
C MET A 1 -15.09 -18.85 23.34
N ALA A 2 -14.42 -18.15 24.26
CA ALA A 2 -14.78 -18.19 25.67
C ALA A 2 -16.12 -17.48 25.94
N THR A 3 -17.16 -18.24 26.28
CA THR A 3 -18.49 -17.70 26.64
C THR A 3 -18.52 -17.08 28.04
N ARG A 4 -17.56 -17.48 28.90
CA ARG A 4 -17.45 -17.06 30.30
C ARG A 4 -17.23 -15.56 30.48
N LEU A 5 -16.42 -14.93 29.61
CA LEU A 5 -16.02 -13.52 29.73
C LEU A 5 -16.98 -12.56 29.01
N ARG A 6 -18.09 -13.04 28.44
CA ARG A 6 -19.06 -12.17 27.76
C ARG A 6 -19.89 -11.39 28.76
N LYS A 7 -20.12 -10.09 28.49
CA LYS A 7 -20.98 -9.20 29.30
C LYS A 7 -22.35 -9.80 29.62
N SER A 8 -22.90 -10.61 28.72
CA SER A 8 -24.18 -11.30 28.88
C SER A 8 -24.26 -12.13 30.17
N ARG A 9 -23.16 -12.80 30.59
CA ARG A 9 -23.17 -13.60 31.82
C ARG A 9 -23.37 -12.75 33.08
N LYS A 10 -22.70 -11.60 33.16
CA LYS A 10 -22.85 -10.63 34.25
C LYS A 10 -24.22 -9.95 34.25
N GLN A 11 -24.82 -9.76 33.07
CA GLN A 11 -26.09 -9.06 32.91
C GLN A 11 -27.34 -9.96 33.05
N ARG A 12 -27.19 -11.29 33.20
CA ARG A 12 -28.31 -12.19 33.49
C ARG A 12 -28.90 -11.84 34.86
N GLY A 13 -30.22 -11.61 34.92
CA GLY A 13 -30.92 -11.10 36.09
C GLY A 13 -31.10 -9.58 36.11
N SER A 14 -30.46 -8.84 35.20
CA SER A 14 -30.77 -7.43 34.98
C SER A 14 -31.99 -7.26 34.07
N ARG A 15 -32.83 -6.25 34.34
CA ARG A 15 -34.08 -6.02 33.59
C ARG A 15 -33.86 -5.56 32.14
N PHE A 16 -32.79 -4.79 31.88
CA PHE A 16 -32.59 -4.11 30.59
C PHE A 16 -31.30 -4.50 29.86
N CYS A 17 -30.48 -5.39 30.42
CA CYS A 17 -29.21 -5.83 29.83
C CYS A 17 -28.27 -4.68 29.41
N GLY A 18 -28.36 -3.52 30.07
CA GLY A 18 -27.55 -2.33 29.80
C GLY A 18 -28.06 -1.37 28.72
N TRP A 19 -29.27 -1.56 28.19
CA TRP A 19 -29.86 -0.69 27.14
C TRP A 19 -30.73 0.47 27.66
N GLY A 20 -30.81 0.63 28.99
CA GLY A 20 -31.62 1.67 29.65
C GLY A 20 -33.11 1.36 29.66
N GLN A 21 -33.90 2.14 30.40
CA GLN A 21 -35.33 1.90 30.60
C GLN A 21 -36.21 2.42 29.44
N ILE A 22 -35.88 3.57 28.86
CA ILE A 22 -36.75 4.30 27.93
C ILE A 22 -36.45 3.95 26.46
N GLY A 23 -35.18 4.05 26.06
CA GLY A 23 -34.73 3.88 24.66
C GLY A 23 -34.72 2.42 24.20
N GLN A 24 -34.33 1.49 25.08
CA GLN A 24 -34.23 0.04 24.84
C GLN A 24 -33.44 -0.36 23.58
N HIS A 25 -33.16 -1.65 23.41
CA HIS A 25 -32.55 -2.17 22.18
C HIS A 25 -33.62 -2.50 21.15
N ARG A 26 -34.04 -1.49 20.38
CA ARG A 26 -35.02 -1.66 19.30
C ARG A 26 -34.33 -2.01 17.97
N ALA A 27 -35.13 -2.25 16.94
CA ALA A 27 -34.66 -2.60 15.60
C ALA A 27 -33.97 -1.41 14.88
N SER A 28 -33.85 -1.50 13.55
CA SER A 28 -33.15 -0.54 12.69
C SER A 28 -33.59 0.92 12.84
N GLY A 29 -34.85 1.18 13.23
CA GLY A 29 -35.33 2.53 13.50
C GLY A 29 -34.50 3.26 14.58
N SER A 30 -34.11 2.55 15.64
CA SER A 30 -33.24 3.13 16.70
C SER A 30 -31.83 3.44 16.22
N ARG A 31 -31.39 2.81 15.13
CA ARG A 31 -30.09 3.01 14.50
C ARG A 31 -30.13 4.08 13.41
N GLY A 32 -31.29 4.68 13.15
CA GLY A 32 -31.48 5.64 12.06
C GLY A 32 -31.48 4.99 10.66
N GLY A 33 -31.86 3.71 10.56
CA GLY A 33 -31.89 2.94 9.32
C GLY A 33 -30.89 1.78 9.30
N VAL A 34 -30.79 1.10 8.17
CA VAL A 34 -29.88 -0.03 7.95
C VAL A 34 -28.71 0.43 7.09
N GLY A 35 -27.48 0.09 7.47
CA GLY A 35 -26.27 0.40 6.69
C GLY A 35 -26.00 1.90 6.57
N GLY A 36 -25.72 2.36 5.35
CA GLY A 36 -25.44 3.76 5.03
C GLY A 36 -26.66 4.67 4.86
N ALA A 37 -27.84 4.26 5.35
CA ALA A 37 -29.04 5.07 5.29
C ALA A 37 -28.83 6.43 5.99
N GLY A 38 -29.39 7.51 5.42
CA GLY A 38 -29.39 8.82 6.06
C GLY A 38 -28.10 9.62 6.01
N LYS A 39 -27.04 9.13 5.33
CA LYS A 39 -25.75 9.84 5.20
C LYS A 39 -25.86 11.22 4.54
N HIS A 40 -26.89 11.47 3.73
CA HIS A 40 -27.24 12.79 3.17
C HIS A 40 -28.41 13.49 3.89
N LYS A 41 -28.87 12.97 5.03
CA LYS A 41 -30.02 13.50 5.80
C LYS A 41 -29.65 13.61 7.29
N HIS A 42 -30.26 12.80 8.15
CA HIS A 42 -30.08 12.85 9.61
C HIS A 42 -28.70 12.38 10.09
N PHE A 43 -27.88 11.72 9.24
CA PHE A 43 -26.48 11.42 9.53
C PHE A 43 -25.48 12.32 8.80
N TYR A 44 -25.94 13.40 8.16
CA TYR A 44 -25.08 14.27 7.36
C TYR A 44 -23.88 14.83 8.14
N ILE A 45 -24.09 15.24 9.39
CA ILE A 45 -23.01 15.73 10.27
C ILE A 45 -21.93 14.67 10.50
N ARG A 46 -22.32 13.40 10.71
CA ARG A 46 -21.36 12.29 10.88
C ARG A 46 -20.59 12.06 9.60
N THR A 47 -21.28 12.05 8.45
CA THR A 47 -20.64 11.88 7.15
C THR A 47 -19.58 12.95 6.93
N LEU A 48 -19.90 14.23 7.15
CA LEU A 48 -18.91 15.31 6.97
C LEU A 48 -17.67 15.17 7.87
N LYS A 49 -17.83 14.65 9.09
CA LYS A 49 -16.74 14.53 10.05
C LYS A 49 -15.87 13.30 9.84
N GLU A 50 -16.49 12.16 9.59
CA GLU A 50 -15.81 10.86 9.53
C GLU A 50 -15.46 10.44 8.11
N GLU A 51 -16.28 10.85 7.13
CA GLU A 51 -16.17 10.42 5.73
C GLU A 51 -16.44 11.61 4.78
N PRO A 52 -15.60 12.67 4.81
CA PRO A 52 -15.85 13.88 4.02
C PRO A 52 -15.95 13.62 2.52
N ASP A 53 -15.14 12.68 2.00
CA ASP A 53 -15.09 12.30 0.60
C ASP A 53 -16.01 11.10 0.27
N HIS A 54 -17.00 10.82 1.13
CA HIS A 54 -17.90 9.67 0.92
C HIS A 54 -18.74 9.80 -0.35
N PHE A 55 -19.10 11.04 -0.69
CA PHE A 55 -19.96 11.35 -1.82
C PHE A 55 -19.18 12.16 -2.86
N GLY A 56 -19.22 11.70 -4.09
CA GLY A 56 -18.47 12.27 -5.20
C GLY A 56 -17.71 11.19 -5.97
N HIS A 57 -17.27 11.56 -7.15
CA HIS A 57 -16.38 10.74 -7.97
C HIS A 57 -15.22 11.62 -8.41
N GLU A 58 -14.01 11.05 -8.44
CA GLU A 58 -12.90 11.73 -9.11
C GLU A 58 -13.27 11.96 -10.58
N GLN A 59 -12.87 13.13 -11.12
CA GLN A 59 -13.27 13.56 -12.47
C GLN A 59 -12.70 12.66 -13.57
N PHE A 60 -11.58 11.98 -13.32
CA PHE A 60 -10.87 11.17 -14.30
C PHE A 60 -10.56 9.78 -13.74
N HIS A 61 -11.35 8.79 -14.15
CA HIS A 61 -11.06 7.38 -13.91
C HIS A 61 -10.49 6.74 -15.17
N ALA A 62 -9.28 6.21 -15.09
CA ALA A 62 -8.71 5.44 -16.19
C ALA A 62 -9.47 4.12 -16.34
N LEU A 63 -10.01 3.85 -17.53
CA LEU A 63 -10.73 2.59 -17.85
C LEU A 63 -9.86 1.34 -17.63
N ARG A 64 -8.54 1.48 -17.77
CA ARG A 64 -7.56 0.45 -17.46
C ARG A 64 -6.45 1.09 -16.61
N PRO A 65 -6.39 0.83 -15.30
CA PRO A 65 -5.24 1.25 -14.52
C PRO A 65 -3.98 0.60 -15.10
N SER A 66 -2.90 1.37 -15.20
CA SER A 66 -1.62 0.79 -15.60
C SER A 66 -1.19 -0.24 -14.56
N ASP A 67 -0.71 -1.40 -15.00
CA ASP A 67 -0.17 -2.42 -14.11
C ASP A 67 0.90 -1.80 -13.21
N ILE A 68 0.67 -1.88 -11.90
CA ILE A 68 1.58 -1.33 -10.89
C ILE A 68 2.89 -2.11 -10.99
N LYS A 69 3.86 -1.54 -11.70
CA LYS A 69 5.22 -2.06 -11.72
C LYS A 69 5.76 -1.94 -10.30
N THR A 70 6.23 -3.04 -9.73
CA THR A 70 6.86 -3.00 -8.40
C THR A 70 8.11 -2.13 -8.48
N TRP A 71 8.31 -1.29 -7.46
CA TRP A 71 9.45 -0.37 -7.36
C TRP A 71 10.35 -0.81 -6.22
N VAL A 72 11.65 -0.61 -6.37
CA VAL A 72 12.65 -0.92 -5.35
C VAL A 72 13.50 0.31 -5.07
N ASN A 73 13.85 0.51 -3.80
CA ASN A 73 14.76 1.59 -3.40
C ASN A 73 16.21 1.10 -3.43
N VAL A 74 17.14 2.05 -3.58
CA VAL A 74 18.58 1.77 -3.55
C VAL A 74 19.02 1.05 -2.27
N LYS A 75 18.40 1.35 -1.13
CA LYS A 75 18.66 0.65 0.16
C LYS A 75 18.50 -0.87 0.05
N ASP A 76 17.42 -1.31 -0.60
CA ASP A 76 17.00 -2.71 -0.61
C ASP A 76 17.78 -3.52 -1.65
N LEU A 77 18.54 -2.84 -2.53
CA LEU A 77 19.41 -3.50 -3.52
C LEU A 77 20.48 -4.36 -2.86
N ASN A 78 20.99 -3.97 -1.68
CA ASN A 78 22.00 -4.75 -0.96
C ASN A 78 21.46 -6.12 -0.51
N ASP A 79 20.19 -6.20 -0.14
CA ASP A 79 19.57 -7.46 0.25
C ASP A 79 19.28 -8.35 -0.96
N LEU A 80 18.97 -7.71 -2.10
CA LEU A 80 18.72 -8.38 -3.37
C LEU A 80 19.99 -8.96 -4.04
N ILE A 81 21.18 -8.62 -3.54
CA ILE A 81 22.46 -9.22 -3.99
C ILE A 81 22.40 -10.75 -3.92
N ARG A 82 21.65 -11.34 -2.98
CA ARG A 82 21.54 -12.81 -2.86
C ARG A 82 20.94 -13.49 -4.09
N PHE A 83 20.14 -12.75 -4.86
CA PHE A 83 19.48 -13.22 -6.08
C PHE A 83 20.24 -12.79 -7.35
N SER A 84 21.42 -12.18 -7.20
CA SER A 84 22.26 -11.80 -8.32
C SER A 84 23.01 -12.99 -8.90
N GLU A 85 23.27 -12.92 -10.20
CA GLU A 85 24.12 -13.89 -10.90
C GLU A 85 25.53 -13.28 -11.01
N THR A 86 26.55 -14.08 -10.71
CA THR A 86 27.94 -13.67 -10.96
C THR A 86 28.25 -13.92 -12.42
N THR A 87 28.52 -12.86 -13.19
CA THR A 87 28.93 -12.99 -14.60
C THR A 87 30.38 -13.49 -14.67
N SER A 88 30.77 -14.07 -15.81
CA SER A 88 32.11 -14.60 -16.08
C SER A 88 33.26 -13.62 -15.84
N ASP A 89 32.99 -12.32 -15.80
CA ASP A 89 33.97 -11.24 -15.54
C ASP A 89 34.12 -10.89 -14.04
N GLY A 90 33.50 -11.65 -13.12
CA GLY A 90 33.57 -11.40 -11.67
C GLY A 90 32.71 -10.24 -11.18
N LYS A 91 31.91 -9.61 -12.06
CA LYS A 91 30.93 -8.57 -11.70
C LYS A 91 29.62 -9.20 -11.22
N VAL A 92 29.04 -8.60 -10.18
CA VAL A 92 27.75 -8.98 -9.61
C VAL A 92 26.63 -8.32 -10.42
N LEU A 93 25.91 -9.12 -11.22
CA LEU A 93 24.84 -8.63 -12.09
C LEU A 93 23.47 -8.92 -11.46
N LEU A 94 22.73 -7.85 -11.18
CA LEU A 94 21.37 -7.91 -10.64
C LEU A 94 20.37 -7.61 -11.75
N ASP A 95 19.70 -8.66 -12.23
CA ASP A 95 18.61 -8.54 -13.21
C ASP A 95 17.27 -8.30 -12.51
N LEU A 96 16.81 -7.05 -12.52
CA LEU A 96 15.55 -6.65 -11.87
C LEU A 96 14.32 -7.02 -12.70
N ASP A 97 14.48 -7.29 -14.01
CA ASP A 97 13.38 -7.73 -14.86
C ASP A 97 12.95 -9.16 -14.49
N LYS A 98 13.90 -10.04 -14.14
CA LYS A 98 13.61 -11.39 -13.59
C LYS A 98 12.78 -11.32 -12.30
N LEU A 99 13.04 -10.31 -11.47
CA LEU A 99 12.34 -10.06 -10.21
C LEU A 99 11.01 -9.30 -10.40
N LYS A 100 10.61 -9.00 -11.64
CA LYS A 100 9.42 -8.22 -12.00
C LYS A 100 9.39 -6.81 -11.40
N ILE A 101 10.58 -6.23 -11.18
CA ILE A 101 10.76 -4.87 -10.67
C ILE A 101 10.94 -3.93 -11.86
N GLY A 102 10.03 -2.96 -11.97
CA GLY A 102 9.99 -2.08 -13.14
C GLY A 102 10.61 -0.70 -12.93
N LYS A 103 10.98 -0.32 -11.70
CA LYS A 103 11.65 0.97 -11.44
C LYS A 103 12.53 0.94 -10.19
N VAL A 104 13.72 1.54 -10.29
CA VAL A 104 14.59 1.81 -9.13
C VAL A 104 14.52 3.27 -8.68
N LEU A 105 14.32 3.46 -7.37
CA LEU A 105 14.15 4.74 -6.69
C LEU A 105 15.37 5.07 -5.80
N GLY A 106 15.72 6.35 -5.69
CA GLY A 106 16.96 6.80 -5.06
C GLY A 106 16.98 6.88 -3.53
N THR A 107 16.05 6.26 -2.81
CA THR A 107 16.04 6.31 -1.33
C THR A 107 17.11 5.37 -0.76
N GLY A 108 17.92 5.88 0.19
CA GLY A 108 19.00 5.12 0.84
C GLY A 108 20.39 5.31 0.22
N SER A 109 21.34 4.48 0.66
CA SER A 109 22.73 4.41 0.20
C SER A 109 23.08 2.99 -0.20
N ILE A 110 24.08 2.86 -1.08
CA ILE A 110 24.59 1.58 -1.56
C ILE A 110 26.09 1.56 -1.28
N ASN A 111 26.57 0.46 -0.68
CA ASN A 111 27.97 0.32 -0.28
C ASN A 111 28.72 -0.68 -1.18
N SER A 112 27.98 -1.38 -2.05
CA SER A 112 28.51 -2.41 -2.94
C SER A 112 28.46 -1.93 -4.39
N ALA A 113 29.55 -2.13 -5.12
CA ALA A 113 29.57 -1.95 -6.57
C ALA A 113 28.72 -3.04 -7.22
N LEU A 114 27.64 -2.66 -7.90
CA LEU A 114 26.66 -3.57 -8.49
C LEU A 114 26.35 -3.14 -9.93
N SER A 115 26.27 -4.12 -10.84
CA SER A 115 25.77 -3.90 -12.19
C SER A 115 24.29 -4.23 -12.22
N ILE A 116 23.42 -3.25 -12.47
CA ILE A 116 21.97 -3.40 -12.36
C ILE A 116 21.33 -3.31 -13.74
N LYS A 117 20.54 -4.33 -14.12
CA LYS A 117 19.70 -4.30 -15.31
C LYS A 117 18.26 -3.95 -14.94
N VAL A 118 17.73 -2.85 -15.48
CA VAL A 118 16.37 -2.36 -15.14
C VAL A 118 15.71 -1.61 -16.30
N SER A 119 14.38 -1.66 -16.37
CA SER A 119 13.60 -0.93 -17.38
C SER A 119 13.49 0.59 -17.14
N LYS A 120 13.40 1.05 -15.88
CA LYS A 120 13.36 2.49 -15.53
C LYS A 120 14.16 2.78 -14.27
N ILE A 121 14.83 3.94 -14.24
CA ILE A 121 15.58 4.39 -13.07
C ILE A 121 15.32 5.87 -12.80
N SER A 122 15.28 6.26 -11.53
CA SER A 122 15.28 7.68 -11.14
C SER A 122 16.68 8.28 -11.24
N GLU A 123 16.77 9.57 -11.58
CA GLU A 123 18.05 10.28 -11.74
C GLU A 123 18.90 10.22 -10.46
N SER A 124 18.25 10.40 -9.31
CA SER A 124 18.90 10.30 -7.99
C SER A 124 19.45 8.90 -7.70
N ALA A 125 18.78 7.82 -8.16
CA ALA A 125 19.29 6.47 -8.03
C ALA A 125 20.51 6.24 -8.93
N LYS A 126 20.45 6.70 -10.19
CA LYS A 126 21.55 6.58 -11.15
C LYS A 126 22.83 7.20 -10.60
N ASN A 127 22.76 8.42 -10.07
CA ASN A 127 23.92 9.11 -9.50
C ASN A 127 24.52 8.38 -8.29
N LYS A 128 23.68 7.78 -7.44
CA LYS A 128 24.16 7.03 -6.27
C LYS A 128 24.83 5.71 -6.65
N ILE A 129 24.31 5.00 -7.65
CA ILE A 129 24.89 3.75 -8.13
C ILE A 129 26.24 4.02 -8.80
N LEU A 130 26.33 5.06 -9.63
CA LEU A 130 27.60 5.49 -10.25
C LEU A 130 28.63 5.93 -9.20
N ALA A 131 28.22 6.68 -8.18
CA ALA A 131 29.10 7.11 -7.09
C ALA A 131 29.66 5.93 -6.27
N ALA A 132 28.92 4.83 -6.18
CA ALA A 132 29.37 3.59 -5.54
C ALA A 132 30.21 2.69 -6.46
N GLY A 133 30.52 3.13 -7.69
CA GLY A 133 31.28 2.34 -8.67
C GLY A 133 30.47 1.24 -9.35
N GLY A 134 29.13 1.31 -9.30
CA GLY A 134 28.23 0.40 -10.00
C GLY A 134 27.92 0.85 -11.43
N GLU A 135 27.41 -0.07 -12.24
CA GLU A 135 27.01 0.17 -13.63
C GLU A 135 25.49 -0.02 -13.78
N VAL A 136 24.82 0.78 -14.61
CA VAL A 136 23.38 0.66 -14.85
C VAL A 136 23.15 0.32 -16.32
N LEU A 137 22.50 -0.81 -16.57
CA LEU A 137 22.11 -1.29 -17.89
C LEU A 137 20.60 -1.09 -18.05
N LEU A 138 20.19 -0.19 -18.93
CA LEU A 138 18.77 0.05 -19.22
C LEU A 138 18.28 -0.99 -20.25
N SER A 139 17.24 -1.76 -19.91
CA SER A 139 16.66 -2.73 -20.85
C SER A 139 15.81 -2.09 -21.94
N ASN A 140 15.39 -0.83 -21.75
CA ASN A 140 14.61 -0.04 -22.71
C ASN A 140 15.33 1.26 -23.06
N GLU A 141 16.50 1.19 -23.70
CA GLU A 141 16.95 2.31 -24.51
C GLU A 141 16.15 2.29 -25.82
N LEU A 142 15.08 3.07 -25.88
CA LEU A 142 14.61 3.54 -27.18
C LEU A 142 15.67 4.52 -27.67
N ASN A 143 16.51 4.06 -28.60
CA ASN A 143 17.33 4.92 -29.46
C ASN A 143 16.40 6.00 -30.03
N THR A 144 16.45 7.18 -29.44
CA THR A 144 15.71 8.33 -29.93
C THR A 144 16.71 9.13 -30.75
N GLU A 145 16.75 8.81 -32.05
CA GLU A 145 17.19 9.77 -33.09
C GLU A 145 16.00 10.64 -33.51
#